data_AF-A0A7W4G1E5-F1
#
_entry.id   AF-A0A7W4G1E5-F1
#
_cell.length_a   1.000
_cell.length_b   1.000
_cell.length_c   1.000
_cell.angle_alpha   90.00
_cell.angle_beta   90.00
_cell.angle_gamma   90.00
#
_symmetry.space_group_name_H-M   'P 1'
#
loop_
_entity.id
_entity.type
_entity.pdbx_description
1 polymer ?
#
loop_
_entity_poly.entity_id
_entity_poly.type
_entity_poly.pdbx_seq_one_letter_code
_entity_poly.pdbx_strand_id
1 'polypeptide(L)'
;MHSQKSVDSYKYSSGMTRRESLKWLGLLAAGSAVSLTAGCSKVLEETISTQGHWPSLELPAITAKGYGTDPNMLLPPESPWPLTLTNEQLTLVAILADYIVPREGDSPSASDVDVPSVINEWVSSPYNGQQKDRVTILHGLAWIDDESILRYKKIFAKLKAVEQKAILDDIAYFDDNTPAQFQRIGNAFLRFKNLILGAYFCTPQGCKDIGYLGNVPIAGDYPGPTAQAKAHLDNVLAELGLTQYAYKD
;
A
#
# COMPACT_ATOMS: atom_id res chain seq x y z
N MET A 1 15.21 24.96 -6.89
CA MET A 1 16.16 24.25 -7.79
C MET A 1 16.25 22.81 -7.30
N HIS A 2 15.39 21.93 -7.81
CA HIS A 2 15.33 20.54 -7.35
C HIS A 2 16.50 19.76 -7.92
N SER A 3 17.25 19.14 -7.01
CA SER A 3 18.40 18.29 -7.31
C SER A 3 17.94 17.11 -8.17
N GLN A 4 18.24 17.18 -9.47
CA GLN A 4 18.29 16.00 -10.33
C GLN A 4 19.43 15.12 -9.82
N LYS A 5 19.14 14.30 -8.79
CA LYS A 5 19.96 13.12 -8.54
C LYS A 5 19.96 12.32 -9.84
N SER A 6 21.16 12.09 -10.37
CA SER A 6 21.42 11.25 -11.54
C SER A 6 20.53 10.00 -11.53
N VAL A 7 19.53 9.97 -12.40
CA VAL A 7 18.55 8.87 -12.54
C VAL A 7 19.25 7.56 -12.90
N ASP A 8 20.46 7.63 -13.46
CA ASP A 8 21.21 6.46 -13.94
C ASP A 8 21.84 5.60 -12.83
N SER A 9 21.79 6.02 -11.55
CA SER A 9 22.48 5.33 -10.44
C SER A 9 21.61 5.09 -9.20
N TYR A 10 20.30 5.38 -9.23
CA TYR A 10 19.46 5.20 -8.06
C TYR A 10 19.25 3.70 -7.78
N LYS A 11 19.59 3.28 -6.57
CA LYS A 11 19.27 1.96 -6.02
C LYS A 11 18.64 2.18 -4.66
N TYR A 12 17.43 1.70 -4.48
CA TYR A 12 16.78 1.79 -3.20
C TYR A 12 17.46 0.84 -2.21
N SER A 13 17.74 1.35 -1.01
CA SER A 13 18.21 0.58 0.14
C SER A 13 17.40 1.00 1.35
N SER A 14 16.85 0.03 2.07
CA SER A 14 16.04 0.32 3.25
C SER A 14 16.91 0.65 4.46
N GLY A 15 16.42 1.57 5.30
CA GLY A 15 16.93 1.79 6.66
C GLY A 15 16.29 0.89 7.71
N MET A 16 15.21 0.18 7.36
CA MET A 16 14.37 -0.59 8.26
C MET A 16 14.99 -1.95 8.65
N THR A 17 14.92 -2.29 9.93
CA THR A 17 15.31 -3.62 10.41
C THR A 17 14.24 -4.66 10.06
N ARG A 18 14.64 -5.95 10.01
CA ARG A 18 13.71 -7.06 9.75
C ARG A 18 12.55 -7.14 10.75
N ARG A 19 12.81 -6.77 12.01
CA ARG A 19 11.79 -6.72 13.06
C ARG A 19 10.75 -5.64 12.79
N GLU A 20 11.19 -4.48 12.29
CA GLU A 20 10.29 -3.38 11.95
C GLU A 20 9.43 -3.75 10.76
N SER A 21 10.00 -4.29 9.66
CA SER A 21 9.19 -4.70 8.50
C SER A 21 8.09 -5.71 8.86
N LEU A 22 8.39 -6.67 9.76
CA LEU A 22 7.41 -7.63 10.26
C LEU A 22 6.32 -7.01 11.15
N LYS A 23 6.67 -6.05 12.02
CA LYS A 23 5.66 -5.32 12.81
C LYS A 23 4.67 -4.59 11.90
N TRP A 24 5.21 -3.97 10.85
CA TRP A 24 4.46 -3.19 9.90
C TRP A 24 3.61 -4.05 8.97
N LEU A 25 4.12 -5.21 8.55
CA LEU A 25 3.32 -6.25 7.91
C LEU A 25 2.11 -6.62 8.77
N GLY A 26 2.29 -6.80 10.08
CA GLY A 26 1.20 -7.11 11.01
C GLY A 26 0.13 -6.01 11.06
N LEU A 27 0.55 -4.74 11.12
CA LEU A 27 -0.36 -3.59 11.08
C LEU A 27 -1.11 -3.52 9.75
N LEU A 28 -0.41 -3.68 8.62
CA LEU A 28 -1.00 -3.70 7.28
C LEU A 28 -2.00 -4.85 7.12
N ALA A 29 -1.64 -6.05 7.58
CA ALA A 29 -2.52 -7.22 7.52
C ALA A 29 -3.82 -6.99 8.32
N ALA A 30 -3.72 -6.43 9.52
CA ALA A 30 -4.89 -6.07 10.33
C ALA A 30 -5.75 -5.00 9.66
N GLY A 31 -5.14 -3.97 9.07
CA GLY A 31 -5.86 -2.92 8.33
C GLY A 31 -6.51 -3.42 7.04
N SER A 32 -5.88 -4.35 6.33
CA SER A 32 -6.39 -4.91 5.07
C SER A 32 -7.60 -5.85 5.24
N ALA A 33 -7.88 -6.32 6.45
CA ALA A 33 -9.12 -7.02 6.78
C ALA A 33 -10.33 -6.06 6.86
N VAL A 34 -10.07 -4.76 7.10
CA VAL A 34 -11.08 -3.71 6.99
C VAL A 34 -11.17 -3.33 5.52
N SER A 35 -11.93 -4.10 4.75
CA SER A 35 -12.43 -3.59 3.48
C SER A 35 -13.17 -2.30 3.79
N LEU A 36 -12.65 -1.16 3.33
CA LEU A 36 -13.37 0.10 3.37
C LEU A 36 -14.71 -0.11 2.68
N THR A 37 -15.77 -0.29 3.47
CA THR A 37 -17.16 -0.19 3.01
C THR A 37 -17.47 1.28 2.76
N ALA A 38 -16.73 1.89 1.85
CA ALA A 38 -17.15 3.14 1.23
C ALA A 38 -18.17 2.77 0.15
N GLY A 39 -19.39 3.29 0.27
CA GLY A 39 -20.50 3.07 -0.68
C GLY A 39 -20.29 3.63 -2.09
N CYS A 40 -19.05 3.69 -2.60
CA CYS A 40 -18.70 4.18 -3.93
C CYS A 40 -17.61 3.36 -4.64
N SER A 41 -17.49 2.06 -4.34
CA SER A 41 -16.77 1.14 -5.22
C SER A 41 -17.70 -0.02 -5.53
N LYS A 42 -18.34 0.03 -6.71
CA LYS A 42 -18.84 -1.20 -7.33
C LYS A 42 -17.65 -2.16 -7.34
N VAL A 43 -17.79 -3.28 -6.64
CA VAL A 43 -16.95 -4.44 -6.88
C VAL A 43 -17.21 -4.79 -8.33
N LEU A 44 -16.30 -4.39 -9.23
CA LEU A 44 -16.40 -4.76 -10.63
C LEU A 44 -16.29 -6.28 -10.65
N GLU A 45 -17.39 -6.96 -10.96
CA GLU A 45 -17.39 -8.41 -11.18
C GLU A 45 -16.37 -8.70 -12.28
N GLU A 46 -15.30 -9.40 -11.89
CA GLU A 46 -14.07 -9.54 -12.65
C GLU A 46 -14.26 -10.39 -13.91
N THR A 47 -14.63 -9.76 -15.01
CA THR A 47 -14.34 -10.28 -16.35
C THR A 47 -13.08 -9.58 -16.85
N ILE A 48 -11.92 -9.95 -16.29
CA ILE A 48 -10.64 -9.33 -16.65
C ILE A 48 -10.32 -9.68 -18.11
N SER A 49 -10.32 -8.68 -18.99
CA SER A 49 -9.93 -8.83 -20.39
C SER A 49 -8.54 -9.47 -20.52
N THR A 50 -8.41 -10.39 -21.47
CA THR A 50 -7.13 -11.00 -21.86
C THR A 50 -6.41 -10.22 -22.98
N GLN A 51 -6.94 -9.06 -23.37
CA GLN A 51 -6.28 -8.19 -24.35
C GLN A 51 -5.10 -7.44 -23.73
N GLY A 52 -4.15 -7.05 -24.58
CA GLY A 52 -2.91 -6.41 -24.16
C GLY A 52 -1.77 -7.40 -23.92
N HIS A 53 -0.56 -6.87 -23.74
CA HIS A 53 0.58 -7.69 -23.36
C HIS A 53 0.51 -7.99 -21.85
N TRP A 54 0.90 -9.19 -21.45
CA TRP A 54 1.05 -9.57 -20.05
C TRP A 54 2.19 -10.58 -19.92
N PRO A 55 3.26 -10.28 -19.17
CA PRO A 55 4.37 -11.21 -19.04
C PRO A 55 3.92 -12.48 -18.31
N SER A 56 4.37 -13.65 -18.74
CA SER A 56 4.12 -14.91 -18.02
C SER A 56 5.32 -15.23 -17.16
N LEU A 57 5.23 -15.00 -15.85
CA LEU A 57 6.31 -15.28 -14.91
C LEU A 57 6.08 -16.60 -14.19
N GLU A 58 7.10 -17.46 -14.18
CA GLU A 58 7.12 -18.64 -13.32
C GLU A 58 7.60 -18.23 -11.92
N LEU A 59 6.64 -18.10 -11.00
CA LEU A 59 6.91 -17.69 -9.62
C LEU A 59 6.83 -18.90 -8.70
N PRO A 60 7.94 -19.36 -8.08
CA PRO A 60 7.87 -20.42 -7.10
C PRO A 60 7.05 -19.98 -5.88
N ALA A 61 6.17 -20.86 -5.42
CA ALA A 61 5.39 -20.62 -4.20
C ALA A 61 6.32 -20.52 -2.99
N ILE A 62 6.03 -19.60 -2.07
CA ILE A 62 6.77 -19.49 -0.83
C ILE A 62 6.26 -20.57 0.14
N THR A 63 7.10 -21.56 0.41
CA THR A 63 6.79 -22.72 1.28
C THR A 63 7.37 -22.60 2.69
N ALA A 64 7.99 -21.46 3.02
CA ALA A 64 8.56 -21.21 4.34
C ALA A 64 7.49 -21.35 5.44
N LYS A 65 7.88 -21.87 6.60
CA LYS A 65 6.99 -21.98 7.76
C LYS A 65 6.72 -20.56 8.28
N GLY A 66 5.53 -20.04 7.99
CA GLY A 66 5.07 -18.75 8.50
C GLY A 66 4.99 -18.72 10.03
N TYR A 67 4.63 -17.55 10.56
CA TYR A 67 4.39 -17.39 11.98
C TYR A 67 2.98 -17.88 12.33
N GLY A 68 2.86 -18.70 13.38
CA GLY A 68 1.59 -19.21 13.87
C GLY A 68 0.88 -18.24 14.82
N THR A 69 -0.25 -18.66 15.38
CA THR A 69 -0.98 -17.91 16.42
C THR A 69 -0.25 -17.92 17.78
N ASP A 70 0.62 -18.92 18.01
CA ASP A 70 1.38 -19.07 19.25
C ASP A 70 2.89 -18.74 19.03
N PRO A 71 3.34 -17.53 19.41
CA PRO A 71 4.73 -17.11 19.26
C PRO A 71 5.71 -17.88 20.16
N ASN A 72 6.84 -18.34 19.62
CA ASN A 72 7.96 -18.77 20.48
C ASN A 72 8.66 -17.55 21.09
N MET A 73 8.34 -17.25 22.35
CA MET A 73 8.89 -16.12 23.09
C MET A 73 10.28 -16.40 23.72
N LEU A 74 10.74 -17.66 23.72
CA LEU A 74 12.02 -18.06 24.33
C LEU A 74 13.19 -17.93 23.36
N LEU A 75 13.01 -18.43 22.13
CA LEU A 75 13.99 -18.37 21.04
C LEU A 75 13.25 -18.03 19.75
N PRO A 76 12.83 -16.77 19.57
CA PRO A 76 12.18 -16.36 18.34
C PRO A 76 13.15 -16.49 17.17
N PRO A 77 12.75 -17.07 16.02
CA PRO A 77 13.58 -17.07 14.84
C PRO A 77 13.86 -15.63 14.39
N GLU A 78 15.06 -15.38 13.85
CA GLU A 78 15.47 -14.04 13.40
C GLU A 78 14.55 -13.49 12.30
N SER A 79 14.13 -14.37 11.38
CA SER A 79 13.13 -14.08 10.35
C SER A 79 12.29 -15.33 10.04
N PRO A 80 10.96 -15.22 9.89
CA PRO A 80 10.10 -16.37 9.61
C PRO A 80 10.16 -16.82 8.13
N TRP A 81 10.59 -15.96 7.20
CA TRP A 81 10.79 -16.30 5.78
C TRP A 81 11.83 -15.37 5.13
N PRO A 82 12.44 -15.75 3.98
CA PRO A 82 13.37 -14.90 3.23
C PRO A 82 12.65 -13.82 2.40
N LEU A 83 13.34 -12.70 2.16
CA LEU A 83 12.91 -11.71 1.19
C LEU A 83 13.18 -12.19 -0.23
N THR A 84 12.34 -11.77 -1.18
CA THR A 84 12.33 -12.36 -2.54
C THR A 84 12.41 -11.34 -3.66
N LEU A 85 12.15 -10.05 -3.40
CA LEU A 85 12.38 -9.03 -4.42
C LEU A 85 13.89 -8.85 -4.64
N THR A 86 14.28 -8.75 -5.91
CA THR A 86 15.63 -8.30 -6.26
C THR A 86 15.80 -6.82 -5.92
N ASN A 87 17.05 -6.33 -5.89
CA ASN A 87 17.31 -4.91 -5.65
C ASN A 87 16.70 -4.01 -6.74
N GLU A 88 16.67 -4.50 -7.99
CA GLU A 88 16.06 -3.82 -9.13
C GLU A 88 14.54 -3.72 -8.96
N GLN A 89 13.88 -4.83 -8.60
CA GLN A 89 12.44 -4.84 -8.32
C GLN A 89 12.10 -3.95 -7.13
N LEU A 90 12.90 -3.98 -6.06
CA LEU A 90 12.70 -3.13 -4.89
C LEU A 90 12.88 -1.64 -5.22
N THR A 91 13.84 -1.31 -6.09
CA THR A 91 14.03 0.06 -6.60
C THR A 91 12.85 0.49 -7.46
N LEU A 92 12.32 -0.39 -8.30
CA LEU A 92 11.10 -0.12 -9.07
C LEU A 92 9.91 0.14 -8.15
N VAL A 93 9.71 -0.69 -7.12
CA VAL A 93 8.68 -0.49 -6.09
C VAL A 93 8.84 0.87 -5.42
N ALA A 94 10.06 1.28 -5.05
CA ALA A 94 10.31 2.58 -4.44
C ALA A 94 9.93 3.76 -5.35
N ILE A 95 10.32 3.71 -6.62
CA ILE A 95 9.96 4.75 -7.60
C ILE A 95 8.43 4.81 -7.77
N LEU A 96 7.76 3.67 -7.94
CA LEU A 96 6.31 3.62 -8.10
C LEU A 96 5.58 4.08 -6.82
N ALA A 97 6.10 3.73 -5.65
CA ALA A 97 5.54 4.16 -4.37
C ALA A 97 5.58 5.68 -4.21
N ASP A 98 6.66 6.34 -4.62
CA ASP A 98 6.79 7.80 -4.58
C ASP A 98 5.90 8.51 -5.60
N TYR A 99 5.49 7.84 -6.68
CA TYR A 99 4.42 8.35 -7.56
C TYR A 99 3.04 8.27 -6.92
N ILE A 100 2.80 7.26 -6.07
CA ILE A 100 1.50 7.05 -5.40
C ILE A 100 1.37 7.95 -4.17
N VAL A 101 2.42 8.05 -3.36
CA VAL A 101 2.51 8.94 -2.20
C VAL A 101 3.78 9.79 -2.35
N PRO A 102 3.70 10.91 -3.08
CA PRO A 102 4.81 11.83 -3.22
C PRO A 102 5.06 12.57 -1.91
N ARG A 103 6.23 13.20 -1.81
CA ARG A 103 6.51 14.16 -0.75
C ARG A 103 5.68 15.42 -0.95
N GLU A 104 4.90 15.80 0.06
CA GLU A 104 4.05 17.00 0.06
C GLU A 104 4.25 17.80 1.35
N GLY A 105 4.82 19.00 1.24
CA GLY A 105 5.12 19.82 2.42
C GLY A 105 6.00 19.08 3.44
N ASP A 106 5.48 18.93 4.66
CA ASP A 106 6.13 18.20 5.76
C ASP A 106 5.92 16.68 5.70
N SER A 107 4.98 16.20 4.87
CA SER A 107 4.68 14.78 4.72
C SER A 107 5.74 14.11 3.82
N PRO A 108 6.45 13.08 4.30
CA PRO A 108 7.49 12.39 3.53
C PRO A 108 6.89 11.52 2.42
N SER A 109 7.68 11.19 1.39
CA SER A 109 7.22 10.23 0.38
C SER A 109 7.16 8.80 0.94
N ALA A 110 6.54 7.87 0.22
CA ALA A 110 6.50 6.47 0.64
C ALA A 110 7.89 5.84 0.84
N SER A 111 8.84 6.14 -0.04
CA SER A 111 10.20 5.60 0.07
C SER A 111 10.98 6.18 1.26
N ASP A 112 10.71 7.43 1.64
CA ASP A 112 11.34 8.10 2.79
C ASP A 112 10.94 7.47 4.15
N VAL A 113 9.85 6.70 4.19
CA VAL A 113 9.36 5.97 5.38
C VAL A 113 9.36 4.45 5.17
N ASP A 114 10.23 3.96 4.29
CA ASP A 114 10.55 2.54 4.08
C ASP A 114 9.36 1.66 3.64
N VAL A 115 8.28 2.22 3.10
CA VAL A 115 7.13 1.46 2.56
C VAL A 115 7.54 0.35 1.58
N PRO A 116 8.50 0.56 0.65
CA PRO A 116 8.92 -0.50 -0.27
C PRO A 116 9.41 -1.78 0.44
N SER A 117 9.98 -1.67 1.63
CA SER A 117 10.44 -2.79 2.43
C SER A 117 9.29 -3.59 3.04
N VAL A 118 8.22 -2.90 3.43
CA VAL A 118 6.98 -3.53 3.89
C VAL A 118 6.28 -4.28 2.74
N ILE A 119 6.33 -3.74 1.52
CA ILE A 119 5.83 -4.45 0.34
C ILE A 119 6.67 -5.69 0.03
N ASN A 120 8.01 -5.60 0.13
CA ASN A 120 8.88 -6.76 -0.02
C ASN A 120 8.54 -7.85 1.01
N GLU A 121 8.32 -7.46 2.27
CA GLU A 121 7.85 -8.36 3.32
C GLU A 121 6.52 -9.02 2.96
N TRP A 122 5.55 -8.23 2.48
CA TRP A 122 4.22 -8.69 2.09
C TRP A 122 4.29 -9.77 1.01
N VAL A 123 4.92 -9.47 -0.12
CA VAL A 123 5.00 -10.40 -1.26
C VAL A 123 5.89 -11.61 -0.98
N SER A 124 6.76 -11.53 0.03
CA SER A 124 7.59 -12.64 0.50
C SER A 124 6.91 -13.56 1.51
N SER A 125 5.79 -13.16 2.09
CA SER A 125 5.17 -13.93 3.16
C SER A 125 4.43 -15.19 2.64
N PRO A 126 4.45 -16.31 3.38
CA PRO A 126 3.93 -17.61 2.93
C PRO A 126 2.41 -17.75 3.04
N TYR A 127 1.70 -16.70 3.44
CA TYR A 127 0.26 -16.74 3.70
C TYR A 127 -0.55 -16.66 2.41
N ASN A 128 -1.68 -17.37 2.34
CA ASN A 128 -2.47 -17.53 1.11
C ASN A 128 -2.88 -16.19 0.47
N GLY A 129 -3.36 -15.23 1.26
CA GLY A 129 -3.74 -13.90 0.77
C GLY A 129 -2.57 -13.16 0.12
N GLN A 130 -1.42 -13.16 0.80
CA GLN A 130 -0.20 -12.54 0.31
C GLN A 130 0.40 -13.27 -0.89
N GLN A 131 0.26 -14.60 -0.98
CA GLN A 131 0.67 -15.37 -2.16
C GLN A 131 -0.17 -15.02 -3.40
N LYS A 132 -1.47 -14.74 -3.24
CA LYS A 132 -2.31 -14.23 -4.35
C LYS A 132 -1.82 -12.86 -4.81
N ASP A 133 -1.58 -11.95 -3.86
CA ASP A 133 -1.05 -10.62 -4.17
C ASP A 133 0.32 -10.67 -4.81
N ARG A 134 1.21 -11.55 -4.34
CA ARG A 134 2.55 -11.76 -4.90
C ARG A 134 2.48 -12.02 -6.39
N VAL A 135 1.60 -12.92 -6.84
CA VAL A 135 1.46 -13.26 -8.25
C VAL A 135 1.04 -12.02 -9.04
N THR A 136 -0.01 -11.32 -8.61
CA THR A 136 -0.51 -10.12 -9.27
C THR A 136 0.53 -9.00 -9.33
N ILE A 137 1.21 -8.71 -8.22
CA ILE A 137 2.17 -7.61 -8.10
C ILE A 137 3.42 -7.88 -8.93
N LEU A 138 4.01 -9.07 -8.84
CA LEU A 138 5.24 -9.37 -9.57
C LEU A 138 5.02 -9.35 -11.09
N HIS A 139 3.88 -9.84 -11.57
CA HIS A 139 3.52 -9.71 -12.98
C HIS A 139 3.29 -8.25 -13.37
N GLY A 140 2.65 -7.44 -12.53
CA GLY A 140 2.47 -6.01 -12.76
C GLY A 140 3.79 -5.23 -12.81
N LEU A 141 4.74 -5.54 -11.93
CA LEU A 141 6.09 -4.93 -11.96
C LEU A 141 6.83 -5.29 -13.26
N ALA A 142 6.79 -6.56 -13.68
CA ALA A 142 7.39 -6.96 -14.95
C ALA A 142 6.71 -6.28 -16.14
N TRP A 143 5.39 -6.15 -16.13
CA TRP A 143 4.64 -5.45 -17.18
C TRP A 143 5.10 -4.00 -17.31
N ILE A 144 5.34 -3.29 -16.19
CA ILE A 144 5.78 -1.90 -16.21
C ILE A 144 7.17 -1.76 -16.87
N ASP A 145 8.09 -2.68 -16.58
CA ASP A 145 9.40 -2.71 -17.24
C ASP A 145 9.29 -3.10 -18.72
N ASP A 146 8.46 -4.09 -19.06
CA ASP A 146 8.22 -4.51 -20.44
C ASP A 146 7.62 -3.37 -21.27
N GLU A 147 6.59 -2.67 -20.76
CA GLU A 147 5.97 -1.52 -21.43
C GLU A 147 6.99 -0.39 -21.65
N SER A 148 7.86 -0.15 -20.67
CA SER A 148 8.96 0.82 -20.77
C SER A 148 9.94 0.45 -21.87
N ILE A 149 10.30 -0.83 -21.98
CA ILE A 149 11.19 -1.34 -23.02
C ILE A 149 10.51 -1.27 -24.39
N LEU A 150 9.22 -1.61 -24.48
CA LEU A 150 8.46 -1.54 -25.72
C LEU A 150 8.43 -0.12 -26.28
N ARG A 151 8.07 0.87 -25.45
CA ARG A 151 7.92 2.29 -25.85
C ARG A 151 9.25 3.03 -25.99
N TYR A 152 10.20 2.79 -25.09
CA TYR A 152 11.38 3.65 -24.92
C TYR A 152 12.72 2.90 -24.88
N LYS A 153 12.72 1.57 -25.04
CA LYS A 153 13.92 0.72 -25.08
C LYS A 153 14.79 0.78 -23.81
N LYS A 154 14.19 1.14 -22.67
CA LYS A 154 14.83 1.21 -21.35
C LYS A 154 13.85 0.68 -20.29
N ILE A 155 14.39 0.14 -19.20
CA ILE A 155 13.59 -0.20 -18.01
C ILE A 155 12.98 1.05 -17.38
N PHE A 156 11.87 0.90 -16.66
CA PHE A 156 11.08 2.02 -16.14
C PHE A 156 11.91 2.96 -15.26
N ALA A 157 12.77 2.39 -14.40
CA ALA A 157 13.63 3.15 -13.50
C ALA A 157 14.64 4.08 -14.21
N LYS A 158 14.95 3.83 -15.50
CA LYS A 158 15.88 4.62 -16.31
C LYS A 158 15.20 5.57 -17.29
N LEU A 159 13.87 5.65 -17.25
CA LEU A 159 13.09 6.58 -18.05
C LEU A 159 13.15 8.00 -17.47
N LYS A 160 12.91 8.99 -18.32
CA LYS A 160 12.68 10.36 -17.86
C LYS A 160 11.34 10.44 -17.14
N ALA A 161 11.18 11.38 -16.22
CA ALA A 161 9.92 11.55 -15.48
C ALA A 161 8.68 11.73 -16.38
N VAL A 162 8.83 12.36 -17.54
CA VAL A 162 7.73 12.51 -18.52
C VAL A 162 7.34 11.16 -19.15
N GLU A 163 8.31 10.32 -19.45
CA GLU A 163 8.10 8.98 -20.03
C GLU A 163 7.50 8.02 -19.00
N GLN A 164 7.96 8.11 -17.74
CA GLN A 164 7.37 7.37 -16.62
C GLN A 164 5.90 7.74 -16.40
N LYS A 165 5.59 9.05 -16.34
CA LYS A 165 4.22 9.54 -16.19
C LYS A 165 3.32 9.08 -17.32
N ALA A 166 3.78 9.13 -18.57
CA ALA A 166 2.98 8.67 -19.71
C ALA A 166 2.55 7.19 -19.59
N ILE A 167 3.39 6.31 -19.04
CA ILE A 167 3.02 4.91 -18.78
C ILE A 167 2.06 4.81 -17.59
N LEU A 168 2.30 5.58 -16.53
CA LEU A 168 1.46 5.55 -15.32
C LEU A 168 0.06 6.11 -15.58
N ASP A 169 -0.07 7.18 -16.37
CA ASP A 169 -1.35 7.80 -16.69
C ASP A 169 -2.30 6.83 -17.41
N ASP A 170 -1.77 5.88 -18.19
CA ASP A 170 -2.56 4.83 -18.86
C ASP A 170 -3.18 3.81 -17.88
N ILE A 171 -2.59 3.65 -16.68
CA ILE A 171 -2.96 2.60 -15.71
C ILE A 171 -3.37 3.15 -14.33
N ALA A 172 -3.28 4.46 -14.11
CA ALA A 172 -3.51 5.11 -12.81
C ALA A 172 -4.94 4.95 -12.28
N TYR A 173 -5.90 4.92 -13.22
CA TYR A 173 -7.33 4.79 -12.97
C TYR A 173 -7.84 3.46 -13.51
N PHE A 174 -8.61 2.75 -12.68
CA PHE A 174 -9.28 1.52 -13.06
C PHE A 174 -10.77 1.69 -12.83
N ASP A 175 -11.49 1.87 -13.92
CA ASP A 175 -12.94 2.05 -13.97
C ASP A 175 -13.56 1.35 -15.20
N ASP A 176 -14.88 1.50 -15.37
CA ASP A 176 -15.65 0.92 -16.48
C ASP A 176 -15.18 1.39 -17.87
N ASN A 177 -14.45 2.51 -17.97
CA ASN A 177 -13.93 3.06 -19.23
C ASN A 177 -12.49 2.62 -19.53
N THR A 178 -11.86 1.83 -18.65
CA THR A 178 -10.49 1.36 -18.85
C THR A 178 -10.38 0.58 -20.16
N PRO A 179 -9.48 0.98 -21.09
CA PRO A 179 -9.28 0.27 -22.35
C PRO A 179 -8.99 -1.21 -22.12
N ALA A 180 -9.55 -2.08 -22.97
CA ALA A 180 -9.46 -3.53 -22.81
C ALA A 180 -8.02 -4.06 -22.66
N GLN A 181 -7.03 -3.41 -23.31
CA GLN A 181 -5.62 -3.77 -23.17
C GLN A 181 -4.98 -3.41 -21.82
N PHE A 182 -5.60 -2.50 -21.06
CA PHE A 182 -5.09 -2.01 -19.78
C PHE A 182 -5.88 -2.52 -18.59
N GLN A 183 -7.00 -3.23 -18.78
CA GLN A 183 -7.82 -3.72 -17.67
C GLN A 183 -7.04 -4.62 -16.70
N ARG A 184 -6.25 -5.56 -17.22
CA ARG A 184 -5.48 -6.49 -16.38
C ARG A 184 -4.40 -5.79 -15.56
N ILE A 185 -3.61 -4.93 -16.19
CA ILE A 185 -2.59 -4.14 -15.49
C ILE A 185 -3.21 -3.09 -14.57
N GLY A 186 -4.31 -2.45 -14.96
CA GLY A 186 -5.02 -1.48 -14.13
C GLY A 186 -5.53 -2.11 -12.83
N ASN A 187 -6.11 -3.31 -12.88
CA ASN A 187 -6.50 -4.06 -11.69
C ASN A 187 -5.28 -4.40 -10.80
N ALA A 188 -4.17 -4.88 -11.40
CA ALA A 188 -2.95 -5.18 -10.66
C ALA A 188 -2.33 -3.93 -10.01
N PHE A 189 -2.30 -2.81 -10.73
CA PHE A 189 -1.78 -1.54 -10.25
C PHE A 189 -2.68 -0.94 -9.16
N LEU A 190 -4.00 -1.10 -9.26
CA LEU A 190 -4.94 -0.73 -8.19
C LEU A 190 -4.65 -1.53 -6.91
N ARG A 191 -4.42 -2.84 -7.00
CA ARG A 191 -4.05 -3.66 -5.83
C ARG A 191 -2.72 -3.21 -5.24
N PHE A 192 -1.71 -2.96 -6.07
CA PHE A 192 -0.42 -2.43 -5.63
C PHE A 192 -0.57 -1.07 -4.92
N LYS A 193 -1.34 -0.14 -5.50
CA LYS A 193 -1.67 1.16 -4.91
C LYS A 193 -2.32 1.03 -3.53
N ASN A 194 -3.29 0.12 -3.38
CA ASN A 194 -3.96 -0.13 -2.10
C ASN A 194 -2.99 -0.61 -1.02
N LEU A 195 -2.02 -1.47 -1.38
CA LEU A 195 -0.99 -1.94 -0.43
C LEU A 195 0.00 -0.83 -0.05
N ILE A 196 0.41 0.01 -1.01
CA ILE A 196 1.28 1.17 -0.75
C ILE A 196 0.59 2.15 0.21
N LEU A 197 -0.66 2.52 -0.07
CA LEU A 197 -1.44 3.43 0.78
C LEU A 197 -1.66 2.82 2.17
N GLY A 198 -2.04 1.54 2.23
CA GLY A 198 -2.20 0.83 3.50
C GLY A 198 -0.91 0.83 4.32
N ALA A 199 0.23 0.54 3.70
CA ALA A 199 1.52 0.55 4.36
C ALA A 199 1.92 1.96 4.83
N TYR A 200 1.72 2.98 3.99
CA TYR A 200 2.04 4.37 4.30
C TYR A 200 1.19 4.92 5.45
N PHE A 201 -0.12 4.70 5.45
CA PHE A 201 -0.99 5.18 6.51
C PHE A 201 -0.91 4.34 7.80
N CYS A 202 -0.18 3.22 7.80
CA CYS A 202 0.25 2.55 9.01
C CYS A 202 1.55 3.14 9.61
N THR A 203 2.24 4.03 8.89
CA THR A 203 3.41 4.75 9.40
C THR A 203 3.00 5.78 10.46
N PRO A 204 3.89 6.15 11.41
CA PRO A 204 3.64 7.30 12.28
C PRO A 204 3.36 8.60 11.50
N GLN A 205 4.05 8.79 10.37
CA GLN A 205 3.91 9.99 9.53
C GLN A 205 2.56 10.01 8.80
N GLY A 206 2.16 8.91 8.18
CA GLY A 206 0.90 8.74 7.49
C GLY A 206 -0.30 8.74 8.44
N CYS A 207 -0.21 8.09 9.61
CA CYS A 207 -1.22 8.23 10.66
C CYS A 207 -1.44 9.70 11.04
N LYS A 208 -0.36 10.46 11.20
CA LYS A 208 -0.43 11.89 11.50
C LYS A 208 -1.02 12.69 10.35
N ASP A 209 -0.68 12.33 9.11
CA ASP A 209 -1.14 13.00 7.87
C ASP A 209 -2.67 12.97 7.74
N ILE A 210 -3.30 11.84 8.03
CA ILE A 210 -4.77 11.70 8.04
C ILE A 210 -5.43 12.18 9.34
N GLY A 211 -4.66 12.71 10.29
CA GLY A 211 -5.15 13.16 11.59
C GLY A 211 -5.67 12.04 12.49
N TYR A 212 -5.18 10.81 12.33
CA TYR A 212 -5.58 9.68 13.18
C TYR A 212 -5.04 9.86 14.61
N LEU A 213 -5.94 9.96 15.58
CA LEU A 213 -5.62 10.17 17.01
C LEU A 213 -5.69 8.88 17.85
N GLY A 214 -6.03 7.73 17.24
CA GLY A 214 -6.16 6.45 17.96
C GLY A 214 -4.81 5.81 18.31
N ASN A 215 -4.85 4.60 18.88
CA ASN A 215 -3.67 3.84 19.35
C ASN A 215 -2.84 4.53 20.45
N VAL A 216 -3.36 5.62 21.04
CA VAL A 216 -2.79 6.24 22.24
C VAL A 216 -3.50 5.67 23.46
N PRO A 217 -2.80 5.03 24.41
CA PRO A 217 -3.42 4.53 25.62
C PRO A 217 -3.93 5.71 26.46
N ILE A 218 -5.18 5.60 26.92
CA ILE A 218 -5.76 6.54 27.88
C ILE A 218 -5.46 6.00 29.28
N ALA A 219 -4.76 6.79 30.10
CA ALA A 219 -4.51 6.43 31.48
C ALA A 219 -5.72 6.79 32.36
N GLY A 220 -6.18 5.83 33.17
CA GLY A 220 -7.32 6.03 34.07
C GLY A 220 -8.67 5.85 33.37
N ASP A 221 -9.71 6.43 33.96
CA ASP A 221 -11.07 6.34 33.43
C ASP A 221 -11.17 7.04 32.09
N TYR A 222 -11.92 6.42 31.17
CA TYR A 222 -12.18 7.02 29.87
C TYR A 222 -12.87 8.38 30.06
N PRO A 223 -12.28 9.49 29.58
CA PRO A 223 -12.78 10.84 29.88
C PRO A 223 -14.12 11.16 29.19
N GLY A 224 -14.61 10.25 28.34
CA GLY A 224 -15.82 10.47 27.57
C GLY A 224 -15.61 11.46 26.41
N PRO A 225 -16.68 11.73 25.64
CA PRO A 225 -16.66 12.76 24.61
C PRO A 225 -16.45 14.16 25.23
N THR A 226 -15.76 15.04 24.50
CA THR A 226 -15.55 16.44 24.94
C THR A 226 -16.88 17.18 25.06
N ALA A 227 -16.94 18.21 25.92
CA ALA A 227 -18.14 19.04 26.06
C ALA A 227 -18.58 19.66 24.72
N GLN A 228 -17.62 20.02 23.86
CA GLN A 228 -17.89 20.50 22.50
C GLN A 228 -18.54 19.42 21.63
N ALA A 229 -18.06 18.18 21.68
CA ALA A 229 -18.63 17.07 20.94
C ALA A 229 -20.05 16.72 21.44
N LYS A 230 -20.28 16.74 22.76
CA LYS A 230 -21.62 16.58 23.36
C LYS A 230 -22.57 17.66 22.85
N ALA A 231 -22.18 18.93 22.93
CA ALA A 231 -23.01 20.05 22.45
C ALA A 231 -23.30 19.96 20.94
N HIS A 232 -22.32 19.55 20.14
CA HIS A 232 -22.53 19.32 18.71
C HIS A 232 -23.54 18.21 18.45
N LEU A 233 -23.43 17.08 19.16
CA LEU A 233 -24.38 15.97 19.06
C LEU A 233 -25.79 16.40 19.46
N ASP A 234 -25.94 17.14 20.56
CA ASP A 234 -27.25 17.61 21.03
C ASP A 234 -27.92 18.54 20.01
N ASN A 235 -27.13 19.41 19.36
CA ASN A 235 -27.63 20.27 18.29
C ASN A 235 -28.12 19.44 17.09
N VAL A 236 -27.34 18.44 16.65
CA VAL A 236 -27.73 17.54 15.55
C VAL A 236 -29.00 16.75 15.90
N LEU A 237 -29.11 16.26 17.13
CA LEU A 237 -30.32 15.58 17.60
C LEU A 237 -31.54 16.51 17.62
N ALA A 238 -31.35 17.80 17.96
CA ALA A 238 -32.42 18.79 17.93
C ALA A 238 -32.91 19.07 16.50
N GLU A 239 -31.99 19.26 15.55
CA GLU A 239 -32.32 19.46 14.13
C GLU A 239 -33.10 18.28 13.55
N LEU A 240 -32.79 17.06 13.99
CA LEU A 240 -33.47 15.84 13.55
C LEU A 240 -34.79 15.56 14.31
N GLY A 241 -35.16 16.36 15.30
CA GLY A 241 -36.36 16.13 16.13
C GLY A 241 -36.22 14.93 17.08
N LEU A 242 -34.99 14.55 17.43
CA LEU A 242 -34.61 13.36 18.20
C LEU A 242 -34.13 13.71 19.62
N THR A 243 -34.49 14.88 20.15
CA THR A 243 -34.02 15.38 21.46
C THR A 243 -34.32 14.44 22.63
N GLN A 244 -35.35 13.60 22.52
CA GLN A 244 -35.66 12.57 23.53
C GLN A 244 -34.56 11.50 23.71
N TYR A 245 -33.65 11.37 22.74
CA TYR A 245 -32.50 10.46 22.78
C TYR A 245 -31.19 11.15 23.19
N ALA A 246 -31.22 12.44 23.54
CA ALA A 246 -30.05 13.14 24.05
C ALA A 246 -29.52 12.46 25.31
N TYR A 247 -28.20 12.41 25.45
CA TYR A 247 -27.53 11.78 26.58
C TYR A 247 -27.89 12.52 27.87
N LYS A 248 -28.33 11.79 28.90
CA LYS A 248 -28.60 12.34 30.24
C LYS A 248 -27.49 11.88 31.16
N ASP A 249 -26.81 12.85 31.79
CA ASP A 249 -25.73 12.60 32.75
C ASP A 249 -26.20 11.79 33.98
#